data_AF-A0A537N0X0-F1
#
_entry.id   AF-A0A537N0X0-F1
#
_cell.length_a   1.000
_cell.length_b   1.000
_cell.length_c   1.000
_cell.angle_alpha   90.00
_cell.angle_beta   90.00
_cell.angle_gamma   90.00
#
_symmetry.space_group_name_H-M   'P 1'
#
loop_
_entity.id
_entity.type
_entity.pdbx_description
1 polymer ?
#
loop_
_entity_poly.entity_id
_entity_poly.type
_entity_poly.pdbx_seq_one_letter_code
_entity_poly.pdbx_strand_id
1 'polypeptide(L)'
;AAFADVAIMAYTAKYASAFYGPFRDAVGSSATLAGDKRTYQMDPANSEEALREAELDIAEGADMIMVKPGLPYLDILHRVSEAFGMPTFVYQVSGEYSMIMAAAQNGWIDGDKAMMESLIAFKRAGAAGILTYFAPRVAEKLQARS
;
A
#
# COMPACT_ATOMS: atom_id res chain seq x y z
N ALA A 1 28.67 10.02 3.48
CA ALA A 1 28.26 9.82 4.88
C ALA A 1 28.17 8.33 5.16
N ALA A 2 28.40 7.87 6.39
CA ALA A 2 28.46 6.44 6.75
C ALA A 2 27.16 6.00 7.46
N PHE A 3 26.14 5.62 6.67
CA PHE A 3 24.82 5.19 7.16
C PHE A 3 24.44 3.80 6.61
N ALA A 4 25.40 2.87 6.57
CA ALA A 4 25.22 1.56 5.93
C ALA A 4 24.22 0.63 6.66
N ASP A 5 23.83 1.00 7.88
CA ASP A 5 22.85 0.32 8.74
C ASP A 5 21.42 0.85 8.56
N VAL A 6 21.22 1.90 7.76
CA VAL A 6 19.90 2.49 7.49
C VAL A 6 19.26 1.79 6.30
N ALA A 7 18.16 1.07 6.55
CA ALA A 7 17.44 0.35 5.51
C ALA A 7 16.61 1.29 4.61
N ILE A 8 16.47 0.90 3.35
CA ILE A 8 15.68 1.59 2.32
C ILE A 8 14.46 0.75 1.97
N MET A 9 13.27 1.33 2.14
CA MET A 9 12.02 0.79 1.62
C MET A 9 11.58 1.62 0.43
N ALA A 10 11.78 1.08 -0.77
CA ALA A 10 11.43 1.76 -2.01
C ALA A 10 9.91 1.71 -2.25
N TYR A 11 9.35 2.85 -2.69
CA TYR A 11 7.95 2.95 -3.11
C TYR A 11 7.82 2.58 -4.60
N THR A 12 8.25 1.37 -4.90
CA THR A 12 8.45 0.82 -6.24
C THR A 12 7.25 0.96 -7.15
N ALA A 13 6.15 0.25 -6.85
CA ALA A 13 4.96 0.28 -7.69
C ALA A 13 3.96 1.29 -7.14
N LYS A 14 4.23 2.58 -7.35
CA LYS A 14 3.39 3.69 -6.87
C LYS A 14 2.55 4.31 -7.98
N TYR A 15 1.28 3.97 -7.98
CA TYR A 15 0.34 4.36 -9.03
C TYR A 15 -0.27 5.74 -8.83
N ALA A 16 -0.63 6.39 -9.94
CA ALA A 16 -1.38 7.65 -10.02
C ALA A 16 -2.86 7.42 -9.67
N SER A 17 -3.12 7.15 -8.38
CA SER A 17 -4.40 6.65 -7.91
C SER A 17 -5.36 7.73 -7.38
N ALA A 18 -6.65 7.52 -7.58
CA ALA A 18 -7.74 8.31 -6.99
C ALA A 18 -7.94 8.04 -5.48
N PHE A 19 -7.39 6.94 -4.95
CA PHE A 19 -7.58 6.52 -3.55
C PHE A 19 -6.77 7.35 -2.54
N TYR A 20 -6.04 8.37 -2.98
CA TYR A 20 -5.24 9.22 -2.10
C TYR A 20 -5.96 10.45 -1.53
N GLY A 21 -7.21 10.72 -1.94
CA GLY A 21 -7.96 11.91 -1.56
C GLY A 21 -7.91 12.23 -0.06
N PRO A 22 -8.36 11.32 0.83
CA PRO A 22 -8.41 11.60 2.26
C PRO A 22 -7.03 11.87 2.89
N PHE A 23 -5.96 11.24 2.38
CA PHE A 23 -4.60 11.55 2.81
C PHE A 23 -4.19 12.97 2.42
N ARG A 24 -4.52 13.41 1.19
CA ARG A 24 -4.13 14.75 0.72
C ARG A 24 -4.78 15.84 1.56
N ASP A 25 -6.02 15.62 1.99
CA ASP A 25 -6.74 16.51 2.90
C ASP A 25 -6.10 16.52 4.30
N ALA A 26 -5.75 15.34 4.83
CA ALA A 26 -5.11 15.22 6.14
C ALA A 26 -3.74 15.92 6.23
N VAL A 27 -2.95 15.95 5.15
CA VAL A 27 -1.63 16.60 5.11
C VAL A 27 -1.63 17.98 4.45
N GLY A 28 -2.81 18.51 4.08
CA GLY A 28 -2.95 19.82 3.42
C GLY A 28 -2.30 19.94 2.04
N SER A 29 -1.89 18.82 1.43
CA SER A 29 -1.17 18.83 0.15
C SER A 29 -2.04 19.16 -1.07
N SER A 30 -3.36 19.07 -0.92
CA SER A 30 -4.31 19.46 -1.98
C SER A 30 -4.17 20.93 -2.39
N ALA A 31 -3.76 21.80 -1.47
CA ALA A 31 -3.63 23.24 -1.70
C ALA A 31 -2.28 23.67 -2.32
N THR A 32 -1.27 22.79 -2.29
CA THR A 32 0.11 23.11 -2.70
C THR A 32 0.52 22.44 -4.01
N LEU A 33 -0.28 21.50 -4.52
CA LEU A 33 0.01 20.81 -5.77
C LEU A 33 -0.55 21.59 -6.96
N ALA A 34 0.33 22.15 -7.79
CA ALA A 34 -0.04 22.64 -9.11
C ALA A 34 0.06 21.49 -10.13
N GLY A 35 -1.10 20.96 -10.57
CA GLY A 35 -1.17 19.89 -11.58
C GLY A 35 -1.42 18.49 -11.01
N ASP A 36 -1.18 17.46 -11.82
CA ASP A 36 -1.34 16.06 -11.43
C ASP A 36 0.02 15.34 -11.22
N LYS A 37 -0.03 14.12 -10.69
CA LYS A 37 1.16 13.31 -10.38
C LYS A 37 1.48 12.27 -11.46
N ARG A 38 0.81 12.32 -12.62
CA ARG A 38 0.88 11.27 -13.64
C ARG A 38 2.21 11.21 -14.38
N THR A 39 3.05 12.23 -14.25
CA THR A 39 4.37 12.28 -14.89
C THR A 39 5.44 11.50 -14.13
N TYR A 40 5.15 11.03 -12.91
CA TYR A 40 6.10 10.27 -12.08
C TYR A 40 5.43 9.18 -11.23
N GLN A 41 4.11 9.15 -11.12
CA GLN A 41 3.37 8.01 -10.60
C GLN A 41 2.89 7.18 -11.78
N MET A 42 3.00 5.87 -11.66
CA MET A 42 2.68 4.93 -12.73
C MET A 42 1.22 5.03 -13.15
N ASP A 43 0.96 4.76 -14.43
CA ASP A 43 -0.40 4.63 -14.93
C ASP A 43 -1.05 3.36 -14.33
N PRO A 44 -2.23 3.46 -13.67
CA PRO A 44 -2.99 2.30 -13.19
C PRO A 44 -3.25 1.20 -14.22
N ALA A 45 -3.19 1.51 -15.52
CA ALA A 45 -3.36 0.54 -16.60
C ALA A 45 -2.15 -0.39 -16.81
N ASN A 46 -0.98 -0.07 -16.23
CA ASN A 46 0.27 -0.76 -16.53
C ASN A 46 0.64 -1.78 -15.46
N SER A 47 0.72 -3.07 -15.82
CA SER A 47 1.23 -4.12 -14.92
C SER A 47 2.71 -4.44 -15.14
N GLU A 48 3.19 -4.49 -16.39
CA GLU A 48 4.60 -4.82 -16.71
C GLU A 48 5.59 -3.73 -16.29
N GLU A 49 5.12 -2.49 -16.16
CA GLU A 49 5.93 -1.39 -15.62
C GLU A 49 6.33 -1.66 -14.16
N ALA A 50 5.45 -2.25 -13.36
CA ALA A 50 5.73 -2.54 -11.94
C ALA A 50 6.90 -3.50 -11.74
N LEU A 51 7.03 -4.50 -12.62
CA LEU A 51 8.15 -5.45 -12.55
C LEU A 51 9.47 -4.78 -12.96
N ARG A 52 9.44 -3.90 -13.95
CA ARG A 52 10.62 -3.14 -14.39
C ARG A 52 11.10 -2.17 -13.30
N GLU A 53 10.19 -1.43 -12.68
CA GLU A 53 10.52 -0.55 -11.55
C GLU A 53 11.08 -1.36 -10.37
N ALA A 54 10.52 -2.54 -10.08
CA ALA A 54 11.03 -3.41 -9.02
C ALA A 54 12.44 -3.92 -9.30
N GLU A 55 12.72 -4.35 -10.52
CA GLU A 55 14.06 -4.78 -10.91
C GLU A 55 15.07 -3.64 -10.75
N LEU A 56 14.71 -2.41 -11.13
CA LEU A 56 15.56 -1.22 -10.99
C LEU A 56 15.83 -0.89 -9.51
N ASP A 57 14.78 -0.76 -8.68
CA ASP A 57 14.94 -0.44 -7.25
C ASP A 57 15.80 -1.49 -6.51
N ILE A 58 15.63 -2.77 -6.85
CA ILE A 58 16.43 -3.86 -6.27
C ILE A 58 17.88 -3.75 -6.72
N ALA A 59 18.15 -3.49 -8.00
CA ALA A 59 19.49 -3.31 -8.53
C ALA A 59 20.20 -2.08 -7.92
N GLU A 60 19.44 -1.05 -7.55
CA GLU A 60 19.93 0.15 -6.85
C GLU A 60 20.14 -0.06 -5.34
N GLY A 61 19.74 -1.21 -4.79
CA GLY A 61 20.03 -1.63 -3.43
C GLY A 61 18.90 -1.42 -2.42
N ALA A 62 17.63 -1.43 -2.85
CA ALA A 62 16.50 -1.43 -1.92
C ALA A 62 16.48 -2.69 -1.04
N ASP A 63 16.33 -2.53 0.28
CA ASP A 63 16.18 -3.64 1.24
C ASP A 63 14.76 -4.21 1.27
N MET A 64 13.78 -3.37 0.91
CA MET A 64 12.36 -3.69 0.87
C MET A 64 11.72 -2.91 -0.29
N ILE A 65 10.71 -3.49 -0.90
CA ILE A 65 9.95 -2.88 -2.00
C ILE A 65 8.47 -2.76 -1.63
N MET A 66 7.72 -1.89 -2.30
CA MET A 66 6.32 -1.64 -1.96
C MET A 66 5.40 -1.46 -3.17
N VAL A 67 4.18 -2.00 -3.04
CA VAL A 67 3.05 -1.66 -3.90
C VAL A 67 2.10 -0.68 -3.21
N LYS A 68 1.71 0.36 -3.94
CA LYS A 68 0.79 1.40 -3.45
C LYS A 68 -0.07 1.95 -4.59
N PRO A 69 -1.41 1.96 -4.48
CA PRO A 69 -2.26 1.49 -3.37
C PRO A 69 -2.27 -0.03 -3.14
N GLY A 70 -3.05 -0.48 -2.16
CA GLY A 70 -3.14 -1.89 -1.80
C GLY A 70 -4.24 -2.63 -2.55
N LEU A 71 -5.47 -2.54 -2.07
CA LEU A 71 -6.57 -3.43 -2.45
C LEU A 71 -6.85 -3.50 -3.96
N PRO A 72 -6.78 -2.38 -4.73
CA PRO A 72 -7.00 -2.43 -6.17
C PRO A 72 -5.81 -3.02 -6.97
N TYR A 73 -4.68 -3.32 -6.32
CA TYR A 73 -3.41 -3.73 -6.95
C TYR A 73 -2.86 -5.02 -6.32
N LEU A 74 -3.74 -5.89 -5.81
CA LEU A 74 -3.36 -7.20 -5.24
C LEU A 74 -2.67 -8.11 -6.26
N ASP A 75 -3.05 -7.99 -7.53
CA ASP A 75 -2.42 -8.67 -8.66
C ASP A 75 -0.96 -8.22 -8.83
N ILE A 76 -0.70 -6.91 -8.75
CA ILE A 76 0.66 -6.36 -8.82
C ILE A 76 1.49 -6.81 -7.62
N LEU A 77 0.92 -6.75 -6.42
CA LEU A 77 1.57 -7.24 -5.20
C LEU A 77 1.97 -8.71 -5.33
N HIS A 78 1.07 -9.55 -5.84
CA HIS A 78 1.35 -10.96 -6.07
C HIS A 78 2.46 -11.16 -7.09
N ARG A 79 2.38 -10.49 -8.24
CA ARG A 79 3.40 -10.60 -9.30
C ARG A 79 4.79 -10.16 -8.84
N VAL A 80 4.88 -9.03 -8.15
CA VAL A 80 6.17 -8.49 -7.64
C VAL A 80 6.73 -9.41 -6.55
N SER A 81 5.89 -9.83 -5.61
CA SER A 81 6.31 -10.73 -4.53
C SER A 81 6.82 -12.07 -5.06
N GLU A 82 6.10 -12.67 -6.01
CA GLU A 82 6.47 -13.95 -6.63
C GLU A 82 7.73 -13.84 -7.48
N ALA A 83 7.86 -12.80 -8.31
CA ALA A 83 8.97 -12.67 -9.25
C ALA A 83 10.32 -12.46 -8.56
N PHE A 84 10.36 -11.69 -7.46
CA PHE A 84 11.62 -11.25 -6.85
C PHE A 84 11.93 -11.92 -5.52
N GLY A 85 10.96 -12.50 -4.82
CA GLY A 85 11.17 -13.10 -3.49
C GLY A 85 11.66 -12.11 -2.42
N MET A 86 11.65 -10.81 -2.71
CA MET A 86 12.10 -9.74 -1.83
C MET A 86 11.01 -9.39 -0.80
N PRO A 87 11.35 -8.93 0.42
CA PRO A 87 10.35 -8.41 1.36
C PRO A 87 9.50 -7.31 0.72
N THR A 88 8.30 -7.69 0.29
CA THR A 88 7.38 -6.81 -0.44
C THR A 88 6.29 -6.34 0.52
N PHE A 89 6.19 -5.03 0.68
CA PHE A 89 5.20 -4.38 1.52
C PHE A 89 4.04 -3.86 0.67
N VAL A 90 2.92 -3.59 1.32
CA VAL A 90 1.77 -2.96 0.68
C VAL A 90 1.20 -1.88 1.58
N TYR A 91 0.72 -0.80 0.96
CA TYR A 91 0.05 0.28 1.68
C TYR A 91 -1.46 0.21 1.43
N GLN A 92 -2.24 -0.14 2.46
CA GLN A 92 -3.69 0.08 2.48
C GLN A 92 -3.98 1.57 2.69
N VAL A 93 -4.23 2.28 1.59
CA VAL A 93 -4.19 3.74 1.60
C VAL A 93 -5.44 4.37 2.20
N SER A 94 -5.42 5.68 2.35
CA SER A 94 -6.46 6.44 3.04
C SER A 94 -7.85 6.26 2.43
N GLY A 95 -7.96 6.20 1.10
CA GLY A 95 -9.23 5.95 0.42
C GLY A 95 -9.79 4.56 0.73
N GLU A 96 -8.94 3.54 0.81
CA GLU A 96 -9.35 2.17 1.17
C GLU A 96 -9.87 2.12 2.62
N TYR A 97 -9.15 2.76 3.55
CA TYR A 97 -9.60 2.94 4.93
C TYR A 97 -10.96 3.65 5.01
N SER A 98 -11.08 4.80 4.34
CA SER A 98 -12.31 5.59 4.32
C SER A 98 -13.49 4.84 3.72
N MET A 99 -13.26 4.02 2.68
CA MET A 99 -14.30 3.18 2.08
C MET A 99 -14.86 2.17 3.07
N ILE A 100 -13.99 1.43 3.78
CA ILE A 100 -14.43 0.46 4.79
C ILE A 100 -15.14 1.17 5.93
N MET A 101 -14.59 2.28 6.43
CA MET A 101 -15.17 3.03 7.53
C MET A 101 -16.54 3.62 7.17
N ALA A 102 -16.68 4.22 5.98
CA ALA A 102 -17.94 4.78 5.54
C ALA A 102 -19.01 3.70 5.38
N ALA A 103 -18.69 2.56 4.76
CA ALA A 103 -19.63 1.46 4.60
C ALA A 103 -20.07 0.87 5.96
N ALA A 104 -19.13 0.74 6.91
CA ALA A 104 -19.42 0.27 8.25
C ALA A 104 -20.30 1.26 9.05
N GLN A 105 -20.00 2.56 8.98
CA GLN A 105 -20.76 3.61 9.66
C GLN A 105 -22.19 3.75 9.14
N ASN A 106 -22.42 3.43 7.85
CA ASN A 106 -23.75 3.38 7.26
C ASN A 106 -24.47 2.04 7.49
N GLY A 107 -23.85 1.09 8.20
CA GLY A 107 -24.43 -0.22 8.50
C GLY A 107 -24.54 -1.16 7.29
N TRP A 108 -23.80 -0.90 6.21
CA TRP A 108 -23.85 -1.73 5.01
C TRP A 108 -23.05 -3.03 5.15
N ILE A 109 -21.95 -2.97 5.91
CA ILE A 109 -21.07 -4.11 6.16
C ILE A 109 -20.62 -4.14 7.62
N ASP A 110 -20.22 -5.32 8.09
CA ASP A 110 -19.48 -5.47 9.35
C ASP A 110 -18.05 -4.95 9.17
N GLY A 111 -17.78 -3.77 9.71
CA GLY A 111 -16.50 -3.08 9.53
C GLY A 111 -15.30 -3.83 10.10
N ASP A 112 -15.48 -4.58 11.19
CA ASP A 112 -14.40 -5.35 11.80
C ASP A 112 -14.02 -6.54 10.92
N LYS A 113 -15.02 -7.25 10.40
CA LYS A 113 -14.79 -8.36 9.47
C LYS A 113 -14.17 -7.88 8.17
N ALA A 114 -14.72 -6.83 7.57
CA ALA A 114 -14.21 -6.27 6.31
C ALA A 114 -12.77 -5.77 6.44
N MET A 115 -12.45 -5.07 7.55
CA MET A 115 -11.08 -4.66 7.87
C MET A 115 -10.15 -5.87 7.92
N MET A 116 -10.46 -6.88 8.75
CA MET A 116 -9.58 -8.05 8.90
C MET A 116 -9.44 -8.85 7.60
N GLU A 117 -10.51 -9.02 6.84
CA GLU A 117 -10.50 -9.72 5.55
C GLU A 117 -9.62 -9.01 4.52
N SER A 118 -9.66 -7.67 4.47
CA SER A 118 -8.77 -6.90 3.58
C SER A 118 -7.29 -7.12 3.91
N LEU A 119 -6.93 -7.23 5.19
CA LEU A 119 -5.55 -7.49 5.62
C LEU A 119 -5.12 -8.92 5.31
N ILE A 120 -6.02 -9.90 5.46
CA ILE A 120 -5.78 -11.28 5.04
C ILE A 120 -5.55 -11.35 3.52
N ALA A 121 -6.30 -10.58 2.73
CA ALA A 121 -6.11 -10.52 1.28
C ALA A 121 -4.69 -10.03 0.92
N PHE A 122 -4.16 -9.01 1.61
CA PHE A 122 -2.78 -8.56 1.44
C PHE A 122 -1.76 -9.64 1.80
N LYS A 123 -1.92 -10.30 2.96
CA LYS A 123 -1.01 -11.39 3.35
C LYS A 123 -1.05 -12.55 2.35
N ARG A 124 -2.24 -12.92 1.86
CA ARG A 124 -2.41 -13.96 0.85
C ARG A 124 -1.76 -13.59 -0.48
N ALA A 125 -1.82 -12.31 -0.88
CA ALA A 125 -1.19 -11.82 -2.10
C ALA A 125 0.35 -11.69 -2.00
N GLY A 126 0.97 -12.01 -0.85
CA GLY A 126 2.42 -12.04 -0.71
C GLY A 126 3.03 -10.87 0.07
N ALA A 127 2.21 -10.02 0.70
CA ALA A 127 2.74 -8.95 1.54
C ALA A 127 3.53 -9.50 2.73
N ALA A 128 4.79 -9.12 2.87
CA ALA A 128 5.60 -9.34 4.07
C ALA A 128 5.07 -8.49 5.24
N GLY A 129 4.76 -7.22 4.98
CA GLY A 129 4.14 -6.29 5.93
C GLY A 129 3.10 -5.38 5.26
N ILE A 130 2.21 -4.81 6.07
CA ILE A 130 1.10 -3.97 5.62
C ILE A 130 1.15 -2.65 6.36
N LEU A 131 1.24 -1.54 5.62
CA LEU A 131 1.03 -0.20 6.15
C LEU A 131 -0.46 0.09 6.09
N THR A 132 -1.11 0.25 7.24
CA THR A 132 -2.54 0.50 7.34
C THR A 132 -2.88 1.43 8.50
N TYR A 133 -3.86 2.30 8.29
CA TYR A 133 -4.44 3.14 9.35
C TYR A 133 -5.18 2.31 10.41
N PHE A 134 -5.55 1.07 10.09
CA PHE A 134 -6.18 0.15 11.03
C PHE A 134 -5.20 -0.52 12.00
N ALA A 135 -3.88 -0.28 11.89
CA ALA A 135 -2.87 -1.02 12.63
C ALA A 135 -3.10 -1.04 14.16
N PRO A 136 -3.45 0.07 14.85
CA PRO A 136 -3.74 0.03 16.29
C PRO A 136 -4.93 -0.88 16.63
N ARG A 137 -6.05 -0.75 15.90
CA ARG A 137 -7.27 -1.57 16.11
C ARG A 137 -7.03 -3.05 15.82
N VAL A 138 -6.19 -3.36 14.83
CA VAL A 138 -5.83 -4.74 14.47
C VAL A 138 -4.96 -5.34 15.56
N ALA A 139 -3.98 -4.59 16.09
CA ALA A 139 -3.12 -5.05 17.17
C ALA A 139 -3.92 -5.44 18.42
N GLU A 140 -4.88 -4.60 18.84
CA GLU A 140 -5.80 -4.89 19.96
C GLU A 140 -6.57 -6.20 19.73
N LYS A 141 -7.11 -6.40 18.52
CA LYS A 141 -7.87 -7.62 18.17
C LYS A 141 -7.01 -8.88 18.13
N LEU A 142 -5.77 -8.78 17.67
CA LEU A 142 -4.85 -9.91 17.62
C LEU A 142 -4.41 -10.31 19.05
N GLN A 143 -4.18 -9.34 19.94
CA GLN A 143 -3.89 -9.61 21.35
C GLN A 143 -5.08 -10.23 22.09
N ALA A 144 -6.30 -9.79 21.82
CA ALA A 144 -7.49 -10.38 22.45
C ALA A 144 -7.77 -11.85 22.04
N ARG A 145 -7.06 -12.36 21.03
CA ARG A 145 -7.18 -13.75 20.55
C ARG A 145 -6.07 -14.68 21.06
N SER A 146 -4.99 -14.13 21.62
CA SER A 146 -3.88 -14.87 22.23
C SER A 146 -4.12 -15.12 23.71
#